data_AF-A0A1F6CVX5-F1
#
_entry.id   AF-A0A1F6CVX5-F1
#
_cell.length_a   1.000
_cell.length_b   1.000
_cell.length_c   1.000
_cell.angle_alpha   90.00
_cell.angle_beta   90.00
_cell.angle_gamma   90.00
#
_symmetry.space_group_name_H-M   'P 1'
#
loop_
_entity.id
_entity.type
_entity.pdbx_description
1 polymer ?
#
loop_
_entity_poly.entity_id
_entity_poly.type
_entity_poly.pdbx_seq_one_letter_code
_entity_poly.pdbx_strand_id
1 'polypeptide(L)'
;MNWSPLGYMASVLGSHPLAAEVHRSVAAALRCPFLHLGPAADVEEVFHRSLDAAVRDIEAHPRGKLFRRLIEHGPHLPDDPAAPASDGETTLSDLECGACVEFVFSHMVNRFKGELTELLALEPCLGLVEGMLRDGRLPPGTRLYWADTVQERRRVRAPEEKQTTWGGFTKGADGLLAEHLPRRKDRSPALLEVHGVVEVKSMTRPAKRVLAQIDRHLGRLRGGVRLDGTVHPPEAVRVGRPVRIVVVPATWKLSREWENVPTEAGRTLVVPQPEGPMCPTRVEEAAPGLWRVVLGWSQEAIEQAAYEMTFWYMSQVGRHVYAGRPLPKGWERMTPEEAGRNAVKMMLYYMPLRPLSPRQERLAVKLYNVYSFGYPLGVDSPVMLWPEDFPAG
;
A
#
# COMPACT_ATOMS: atom_id res chain seq x y z
N MET A 1 13.17 -7.44 22.03
CA MET A 1 13.91 -6.18 21.82
C MET A 1 12.90 -5.04 21.84
N ASN A 2 13.11 -4.01 22.67
CA ASN A 2 12.31 -2.79 22.61
C ASN A 2 12.90 -1.91 21.52
N TRP A 3 12.25 -1.87 20.36
CA TRP A 3 12.62 -0.95 19.28
C TRP A 3 12.10 0.45 19.62
N SER A 4 12.82 1.50 19.20
CA SER A 4 12.21 2.82 19.12
C SER A 4 11.11 2.79 18.04
N PRO A 5 10.10 3.69 18.08
CA PRO A 5 9.05 3.73 17.06
C PRO A 5 9.62 3.82 15.63
N LEU A 6 10.63 4.68 15.43
CA LEU A 6 11.33 4.79 14.16
C LEU A 6 12.09 3.51 13.78
N GLY A 7 12.73 2.85 14.74
CA GLY A 7 13.42 1.58 14.52
C GLY A 7 12.46 0.46 14.09
N TYR A 8 11.28 0.39 14.70
CA TYR A 8 10.23 -0.54 14.29
C TYR A 8 9.77 -0.25 12.86
N MET A 9 9.43 1.01 12.54
CA MET A 9 9.04 1.41 11.18
C MET A 9 10.12 1.05 10.14
N ALA A 10 11.39 1.33 10.45
CA ALA A 10 12.51 0.98 9.57
C ALA A 10 12.62 -0.53 9.34
N SER A 11 12.35 -1.35 10.37
CA SER A 11 12.34 -2.82 10.24
C SER A 11 11.20 -3.36 9.37
N VAL A 12 10.06 -2.66 9.33
CA VAL A 12 8.90 -3.02 8.49
C VAL A 12 9.10 -2.56 7.05
N LEU A 13 9.64 -1.36 6.85
CA LEU A 13 9.83 -0.75 5.53
C LEU A 13 11.12 -1.19 4.83
N GLY A 14 12.07 -1.79 5.57
CA GLY A 14 13.40 -2.13 5.08
C GLY A 14 14.28 -0.92 4.76
N SER A 15 13.93 0.28 5.23
CA SER A 15 14.64 1.53 4.93
C SER A 15 14.48 2.56 6.05
N HIS A 16 15.60 2.92 6.68
CA HIS A 16 15.62 3.94 7.74
C HIS A 16 15.32 5.36 7.21
N PRO A 17 15.89 5.83 6.09
CA PRO A 17 15.54 7.15 5.54
C PRO A 17 14.06 7.27 5.19
N LEU A 18 13.47 6.22 4.60
CA LEU A 18 12.06 6.21 4.27
C LEU A 18 11.18 6.20 5.52
N ALA A 19 11.54 5.42 6.54
CA ALA A 19 10.85 5.43 7.82
C ALA A 19 10.89 6.82 8.49
N ALA A 20 12.03 7.51 8.42
CA ALA A 20 12.17 8.87 8.94
C ALA A 20 11.27 9.87 8.19
N GLU A 21 11.13 9.71 6.88
CA GLU A 21 10.21 10.51 6.05
C GLU A 21 8.75 10.28 6.45
N VAL A 22 8.32 9.02 6.54
CA VAL A 22 6.96 8.66 6.97
C VAL A 22 6.69 9.20 8.37
N HIS A 23 7.63 9.02 9.29
CA HIS A 23 7.53 9.52 10.65
C HIS A 23 7.35 11.03 10.68
N ARG A 24 8.18 11.79 9.93
CA ARG A 24 8.06 13.25 9.85
C ARG A 24 6.71 13.66 9.24
N SER A 25 6.30 13.01 8.16
CA SER A 25 5.06 13.32 7.45
C SER A 25 3.84 13.15 8.37
N VAL A 26 3.78 12.03 9.08
CA VAL A 26 2.72 11.75 10.08
C VAL A 26 2.82 12.70 11.29
N ALA A 27 4.02 13.01 11.77
CA ALA A 27 4.19 13.93 12.89
C ALA A 27 3.71 15.35 12.54
N ALA A 28 3.96 15.82 11.30
CA ALA A 28 3.41 17.07 10.81
C ALA A 28 1.87 17.04 10.78
N ALA A 29 1.32 15.89 10.37
CA ALA A 29 -0.11 15.64 10.32
C ALA A 29 -0.78 15.74 11.70
N LEU A 30 -0.21 15.08 12.71
CA LEU A 30 -0.74 15.10 14.09
C LEU A 30 -0.69 16.48 14.75
N ARG A 31 0.22 17.35 14.32
CA ARG A 31 0.30 18.75 14.80
C ARG A 31 -0.66 19.69 14.07
N CYS A 32 -1.30 19.24 12.98
CA CYS A 32 -2.10 20.10 12.12
C CYS A 32 -3.55 20.22 12.64
N PRO A 33 -4.00 21.42 13.06
CA PRO A 33 -5.29 21.58 13.73
C PRO A 33 -6.51 21.45 12.79
N PHE A 34 -6.32 21.51 11.47
CA PHE A 34 -7.40 21.36 10.49
C PHE A 34 -7.47 19.97 9.86
N LEU A 35 -6.55 19.08 10.21
CA LEU A 35 -6.52 17.71 9.70
C LEU A 35 -7.31 16.76 10.61
N HIS A 36 -8.05 15.87 9.98
CA HIS A 36 -8.79 14.78 10.60
C HIS A 36 -8.23 13.45 10.11
N LEU A 37 -7.44 12.80 10.97
CA LEU A 37 -6.86 11.46 10.73
C LEU A 37 -7.59 10.36 11.52
N GLY A 38 -8.73 10.64 12.14
CA GLY A 38 -9.35 9.73 13.11
C GLY A 38 -8.59 9.67 14.43
N PRO A 39 -8.99 8.79 15.38
CA PRO A 39 -8.35 8.69 16.68
C PRO A 39 -6.95 8.09 16.53
N ALA A 40 -5.93 8.88 16.91
CA ALA A 40 -4.56 8.42 17.11
C ALA A 40 -3.83 9.40 18.06
N ALA A 41 -3.06 8.87 18.99
CA ALA A 41 -2.30 9.64 19.97
C ALA A 41 -0.92 10.06 19.45
N ASP A 42 -0.29 9.22 18.62
CA ASP A 42 1.07 9.43 18.15
C ASP A 42 1.34 8.83 16.75
N VAL A 43 2.58 8.99 16.29
CA VAL A 43 3.04 8.55 14.96
C VAL A 43 2.98 7.03 14.81
N GLU A 44 3.31 6.31 15.87
CA GLU A 44 3.36 4.85 15.87
C GLU A 44 1.95 4.29 15.70
N GLU A 45 0.96 4.84 16.42
CA GLU A 45 -0.43 4.43 16.29
C GLU A 45 -0.99 4.67 14.88
N VAL A 46 -0.67 5.81 14.25
CA VAL A 46 -1.08 6.07 12.85
C VAL A 46 -0.46 5.07 11.89
N PHE A 47 0.84 4.78 12.04
CA PHE A 47 1.54 3.81 11.20
C PHE A 47 0.98 2.39 11.39
N HIS A 48 0.81 1.93 12.63
CA HIS A 48 0.21 0.64 12.94
C HIS A 48 -1.20 0.51 12.39
N ARG A 49 -2.04 1.52 12.54
CA ARG A 49 -3.40 1.48 12.01
C ARG A 49 -3.44 1.36 10.49
N SER A 50 -2.53 2.03 9.78
CA SER A 50 -2.36 1.91 8.32
C SER A 50 -1.87 0.51 7.94
N LEU A 51 -0.90 -0.03 8.67
CA LEU A 51 -0.40 -1.39 8.49
C LEU A 51 -1.48 -2.45 8.73
N ASP A 52 -2.23 -2.34 9.83
CA ASP A 52 -3.34 -3.22 10.21
C ASP A 52 -4.50 -3.13 9.23
N ALA A 53 -4.76 -1.96 8.64
CA ALA A 53 -5.75 -1.81 7.58
C ALA A 53 -5.32 -2.56 6.30
N ALA A 54 -4.03 -2.58 5.96
CA ALA A 54 -3.54 -3.42 4.86
C ALA A 54 -3.62 -4.90 5.20
N VAL A 55 -3.17 -5.31 6.40
CA VAL A 55 -3.19 -6.70 6.84
C VAL A 55 -4.61 -7.26 6.88
N ARG A 56 -5.57 -6.53 7.46
CA ARG A 56 -6.98 -6.98 7.49
C ARG A 56 -7.57 -7.15 6.10
N ASP A 57 -7.23 -6.29 5.15
CA ASP A 57 -7.69 -6.43 3.75
C ASP A 57 -7.10 -7.70 3.11
N ILE A 58 -5.81 -7.98 3.35
CA ILE A 58 -5.12 -9.19 2.91
C ILE A 58 -5.75 -10.45 3.53
N GLU A 59 -6.04 -10.43 4.83
CA GLU A 59 -6.62 -11.58 5.54
C GLU A 59 -8.08 -11.85 5.19
N ALA A 60 -8.86 -10.80 4.99
CA ALA A 60 -10.27 -10.92 4.58
C ALA A 60 -10.42 -11.34 3.11
N HIS A 61 -9.37 -11.21 2.30
CA HIS A 61 -9.40 -11.63 0.91
C HIS A 61 -9.57 -13.16 0.80
N PRO A 62 -10.40 -13.68 -0.13
CA PRO A 62 -10.61 -15.13 -0.28
C PRO A 62 -9.32 -15.94 -0.49
N ARG A 63 -8.29 -15.31 -1.10
CA ARG A 63 -6.96 -15.90 -1.32
C ARG A 63 -5.98 -15.77 -0.13
N GLY A 64 -6.37 -15.13 0.98
CA GLY A 64 -5.54 -15.08 2.19
C GLY A 64 -5.30 -16.46 2.82
N LYS A 65 -6.31 -17.34 2.78
CA LYS A 65 -6.18 -18.75 3.21
C LYS A 65 -5.17 -19.53 2.34
N LEU A 66 -5.22 -19.30 1.03
CA LEU A 66 -4.31 -19.90 0.07
C LEU A 66 -2.86 -19.50 0.36
N PHE A 67 -2.62 -18.25 0.72
CA PHE A 67 -1.29 -17.77 1.12
C PHE A 67 -0.77 -18.46 2.39
N ARG A 68 -1.62 -18.68 3.40
CA ARG A 68 -1.23 -19.44 4.60
C ARG A 68 -0.83 -20.88 4.25
N ARG A 69 -1.62 -21.56 3.41
CA ARG A 69 -1.29 -22.91 2.92
C ARG A 69 0.02 -22.94 2.13
N LEU A 70 0.34 -21.87 1.38
CA LEU A 70 1.64 -21.77 0.70
C LEU A 70 2.79 -21.82 1.71
N ILE A 71 2.71 -21.07 2.83
CA ILE A 71 3.75 -21.10 3.86
C ILE A 71 3.81 -22.46 4.55
N GLU A 72 2.67 -23.05 4.87
CA GLU A 72 2.61 -24.28 5.68
C GLU A 72 2.95 -25.55 4.88
N HIS A 73 2.51 -25.64 3.62
CA HIS A 73 2.57 -26.87 2.83
C HIS A 73 3.31 -26.72 1.49
N GLY A 74 3.41 -25.50 0.96
CA GLY A 74 4.08 -25.25 -0.31
C GLY A 74 3.36 -25.80 -1.56
N PRO A 75 3.99 -25.68 -2.75
CA PRO A 75 3.58 -26.40 -3.95
C PRO A 75 4.09 -27.84 -3.93
N HIS A 76 3.59 -28.67 -4.85
CA HIS A 76 4.17 -29.97 -5.14
C HIS A 76 5.64 -29.85 -5.59
N LEU A 77 6.46 -30.87 -5.34
CA LEU A 77 7.82 -30.90 -5.84
C LEU A 77 7.81 -31.01 -7.37
N PRO A 78 8.84 -30.52 -8.09
CA PRO A 78 8.86 -30.57 -9.56
C PRO A 78 8.71 -31.99 -10.13
N ASP A 79 9.23 -32.98 -9.42
CA ASP A 79 9.18 -34.40 -9.81
C ASP A 79 7.86 -35.09 -9.42
N ASP A 80 7.02 -34.43 -8.61
CA ASP A 80 5.70 -34.95 -8.28
C ASP A 80 4.75 -34.79 -9.48
N PRO A 81 3.81 -35.75 -9.69
CA PRO A 81 2.80 -35.64 -10.73
C PRO A 81 2.06 -34.29 -10.72
N ALA A 82 1.62 -33.85 -11.90
CA ALA A 82 0.78 -32.66 -12.02
C ALA A 82 -0.48 -32.82 -11.16
N ALA A 83 -0.82 -31.76 -10.42
CA ALA A 83 -1.94 -31.76 -9.48
C ALA A 83 -2.87 -30.61 -9.83
N PRO A 84 -3.72 -30.76 -10.86
CA PRO A 84 -4.60 -29.69 -11.33
C PRO A 84 -5.80 -29.45 -10.38
N ALA A 85 -6.09 -30.39 -9.48
CA ALA A 85 -7.19 -30.32 -8.53
C ALA A 85 -6.67 -30.05 -7.11
N SER A 86 -7.37 -29.17 -6.39
CA SER A 86 -7.10 -28.85 -4.99
C SER A 86 -7.81 -29.81 -4.06
N ASP A 87 -7.14 -30.19 -2.97
CA ASP A 87 -7.75 -30.89 -1.83
C ASP A 87 -8.29 -29.93 -0.75
N GLY A 88 -8.02 -28.62 -0.90
CA GLY A 88 -8.42 -27.57 0.02
C GLY A 88 -7.62 -27.48 1.33
N GLU A 89 -6.82 -28.48 1.66
CA GLU A 89 -6.29 -28.70 3.00
C GLU A 89 -4.76 -28.78 3.04
N THR A 90 -4.11 -29.37 2.02
CA THR A 90 -2.66 -29.63 2.05
C THR A 90 -1.92 -28.79 1.00
N THR A 91 -0.90 -29.37 0.38
CA THR A 91 -0.08 -28.83 -0.70
C THR A 91 -0.93 -28.15 -1.76
N LEU A 92 -0.41 -27.07 -2.34
CA LEU A 92 -1.12 -26.30 -3.35
C LEU A 92 -1.15 -27.05 -4.69
N SER A 93 -2.33 -27.10 -5.29
CA SER A 93 -2.50 -27.48 -6.70
C SER A 93 -1.83 -26.47 -7.65
N ASP A 94 -1.64 -26.85 -8.91
CA ASP A 94 -0.97 -26.00 -9.91
C ASP A 94 -1.77 -24.70 -10.17
N LEU A 95 -3.11 -24.80 -10.18
CA LEU A 95 -4.00 -23.64 -10.32
C LEU A 95 -3.92 -22.71 -9.10
N GLU A 96 -3.83 -23.28 -7.90
CA GLU A 96 -3.65 -22.56 -6.65
C GLU A 96 -2.30 -21.85 -6.58
N CYS A 97 -1.23 -22.47 -7.09
CA CYS A 97 0.06 -21.81 -7.22
C CYS A 97 -0.05 -20.53 -8.04
N GLY A 98 -0.64 -20.61 -9.24
CA GLY A 98 -0.87 -19.45 -10.09
C GLY A 98 -1.72 -18.36 -9.41
N ALA A 99 -2.79 -18.75 -8.72
CA ALA A 99 -3.65 -17.82 -7.98
C ALA A 99 -2.94 -17.15 -6.79
N CYS A 100 -2.02 -17.85 -6.13
CA CYS A 100 -1.24 -17.35 -5.00
C CYS A 100 -0.19 -16.33 -5.47
N VAL A 101 0.53 -16.60 -6.57
CA VAL A 101 1.46 -15.63 -7.17
C VAL A 101 0.74 -14.33 -7.53
N GLU A 102 -0.42 -14.44 -8.18
CA GLU A 102 -1.22 -13.27 -8.50
C GLU A 102 -1.68 -12.51 -7.26
N PHE A 103 -2.01 -13.21 -6.18
CA PHE A 103 -2.43 -12.60 -4.93
C PHE A 103 -1.30 -11.79 -4.27
N VAL A 104 -0.11 -12.38 -4.13
CA VAL A 104 1.06 -11.67 -3.58
C VAL A 104 1.36 -10.42 -4.39
N PHE A 105 1.52 -10.56 -5.71
CA PHE A 105 1.92 -9.46 -6.57
C PHE A 105 0.82 -8.41 -6.76
N SER A 106 -0.40 -8.84 -7.08
CA SER A 106 -1.46 -7.93 -7.53
C SER A 106 -2.30 -7.36 -6.39
N HIS A 107 -2.26 -7.99 -5.21
CA HIS A 107 -3.03 -7.55 -4.05
C HIS A 107 -2.11 -7.12 -2.89
N MET A 108 -1.28 -8.00 -2.34
CA MET A 108 -0.50 -7.70 -1.12
C MET A 108 0.48 -6.53 -1.35
N VAL A 109 1.37 -6.65 -2.35
CA VAL A 109 2.34 -5.59 -2.66
C VAL A 109 1.63 -4.28 -2.99
N ASN A 110 0.58 -4.32 -3.82
CA ASN A 110 -0.16 -3.11 -4.19
C ASN A 110 -0.87 -2.44 -3.00
N ARG A 111 -1.37 -3.23 -2.03
CA ARG A 111 -2.01 -2.70 -0.83
C ARG A 111 -1.02 -1.92 0.03
N PHE A 112 0.15 -2.50 0.30
CA PHE A 112 1.22 -1.83 1.04
C PHE A 112 1.76 -0.58 0.32
N LYS A 113 1.93 -0.65 -1.02
CA LYS A 113 2.29 0.53 -1.82
C LYS A 113 1.30 1.69 -1.61
N GLY A 114 0.01 1.39 -1.62
CA GLY A 114 -1.05 2.38 -1.42
C GLY A 114 -0.94 3.07 -0.06
N GLU A 115 -0.95 2.28 1.01
CA GLU A 115 -0.83 2.76 2.40
C GLU A 115 0.41 3.64 2.61
N LEU A 116 1.58 3.15 2.17
CA LEU A 116 2.84 3.88 2.30
C LEU A 116 2.80 5.23 1.57
N THR A 117 2.22 5.26 0.36
CA THR A 117 2.12 6.51 -0.41
C THR A 117 1.14 7.49 0.24
N GLU A 118 0.03 7.01 0.80
CA GLU A 118 -0.92 7.84 1.56
C GLU A 118 -0.24 8.51 2.76
N LEU A 119 0.62 7.80 3.51
CA LEU A 119 1.36 8.38 4.63
C LEU A 119 2.40 9.43 4.18
N LEU A 120 3.14 9.16 3.10
CA LEU A 120 4.10 10.10 2.52
C LEU A 120 3.43 11.36 1.94
N ALA A 121 2.16 11.27 1.55
CA ALA A 121 1.41 12.37 0.96
C ALA A 121 0.91 13.41 1.98
N LEU A 122 0.88 13.08 3.28
CA LEU A 122 0.33 13.96 4.32
C LEU A 122 1.01 15.32 4.36
N GLU A 123 2.30 15.39 4.72
CA GLU A 123 3.04 16.66 4.85
C GLU A 123 2.92 17.59 3.63
N PRO A 124 3.16 17.14 2.39
CA PRO A 124 3.05 18.06 1.25
C PRO A 124 1.60 18.48 0.93
N CYS A 125 0.59 17.63 1.21
CA CYS A 125 -0.80 18.05 1.08
C CYS A 125 -1.17 19.09 2.14
N LEU A 126 -0.69 18.94 3.37
CA LEU A 126 -0.93 19.89 4.44
C LEU A 126 -0.30 21.25 4.14
N GLY A 127 0.96 21.27 3.69
CA GLY A 127 1.63 22.50 3.28
C GLY A 127 0.89 23.22 2.14
N LEU A 128 0.38 22.46 1.16
CA LEU A 128 -0.44 23.01 0.08
C LEU A 128 -1.75 23.63 0.59
N VAL A 129 -2.49 22.89 1.42
CA VAL A 129 -3.79 23.35 1.96
C VAL A 129 -3.60 24.56 2.87
N GLU A 130 -2.56 24.57 3.71
CA GLU A 130 -2.22 25.71 4.54
C GLU A 130 -1.89 26.96 3.71
N GLY A 131 -1.13 26.79 2.63
CA GLY A 131 -0.88 27.86 1.67
C GLY A 131 -2.17 28.41 1.05
N MET A 132 -3.07 27.52 0.61
CA MET A 132 -4.37 27.93 0.06
C MET A 132 -5.27 28.66 1.06
N LEU A 133 -5.25 28.26 2.34
CA LEU A 133 -5.98 28.95 3.42
C LEU A 133 -5.42 30.35 3.63
N ARG A 134 -4.09 30.48 3.67
CA ARG A 134 -3.39 31.75 3.86
C ARG A 134 -3.63 32.73 2.71
N ASP A 135 -3.66 32.20 1.48
CA ASP A 135 -3.88 32.98 0.26
C ASP A 135 -5.37 33.29 0.00
N GLY A 136 -6.28 32.85 0.89
CA GLY A 136 -7.72 33.04 0.72
C GLY A 136 -8.35 32.23 -0.41
N ARG A 137 -7.64 31.23 -0.93
CA ARG A 137 -8.13 30.30 -1.97
C ARG A 137 -9.05 29.22 -1.42
N LEU A 138 -8.95 28.94 -0.12
CA LEU A 138 -9.86 28.10 0.65
C LEU A 138 -10.43 28.91 1.82
N PRO A 139 -11.71 28.70 2.21
CA PRO A 139 -12.27 29.32 3.40
C PRO A 139 -11.51 28.90 4.67
N PRO A 140 -11.36 29.79 5.67
CA PRO A 140 -10.61 29.51 6.90
C PRO A 140 -11.21 28.38 7.75
N GLY A 141 -12.50 28.06 7.56
CA GLY A 141 -13.18 26.93 8.21
C GLY A 141 -12.92 25.57 7.56
N THR A 142 -12.20 25.52 6.43
CA THR A 142 -11.92 24.26 5.72
C THR A 142 -11.09 23.32 6.59
N ARG A 143 -11.55 22.07 6.67
CA ARG A 143 -10.87 20.94 7.28
C ARG A 143 -10.45 19.94 6.20
N LEU A 144 -9.36 19.21 6.44
CA LEU A 144 -8.93 18.09 5.62
C LEU A 144 -9.28 16.78 6.33
N TYR A 145 -10.13 15.97 5.73
CA TYR A 145 -10.41 14.60 6.15
C TYR A 145 -9.55 13.65 5.32
N TRP A 146 -8.94 12.64 5.94
CA TRP A 146 -7.95 11.77 5.29
C TRP A 146 -8.23 10.28 5.44
N ALA A 147 -7.93 9.52 4.39
CA ALA A 147 -8.04 8.08 4.28
C ALA A 147 -9.41 7.54 4.76
N ASP A 148 -9.41 6.59 5.71
CA ASP A 148 -10.62 5.88 6.16
C ASP A 148 -11.66 6.77 6.88
N THR A 149 -11.28 8.00 7.23
CA THR A 149 -12.24 8.99 7.75
C THR A 149 -13.22 9.45 6.68
N VAL A 150 -12.91 9.25 5.39
CA VAL A 150 -13.75 9.61 4.25
C VAL A 150 -14.43 8.36 3.71
N GLN A 151 -15.76 8.28 3.85
CA GLN A 151 -16.54 7.21 3.25
C GLN A 151 -17.65 7.75 2.36
N GLU A 152 -17.77 7.17 1.17
CA GLU A 152 -18.73 7.58 0.14
C GLU A 152 -19.73 6.46 -0.14
N ARG A 153 -20.94 6.80 -0.57
CA ARG A 153 -21.91 5.77 -0.98
C ARG A 153 -21.51 5.14 -2.31
N ARG A 154 -21.59 3.80 -2.36
CA ARG A 154 -21.45 3.05 -3.61
C ARG A 154 -22.67 3.30 -4.52
N ARG A 155 -22.45 3.54 -5.81
CA ARG A 155 -23.52 3.51 -6.81
C ARG A 155 -23.90 2.06 -7.11
N VAL A 156 -25.17 1.74 -6.98
CA VAL A 156 -25.73 0.44 -7.35
C VAL A 156 -26.56 0.65 -8.62
N ARG A 157 -26.31 -0.18 -9.64
CA ARG A 157 -27.17 -0.26 -10.82
C ARG A 157 -28.08 -1.46 -10.62
N ALA A 158 -29.39 -1.22 -10.48
CA ALA A 158 -30.35 -2.30 -10.64
C ALA A 158 -30.44 -2.64 -12.15
N PRO A 159 -30.47 -3.93 -12.53
CA PRO A 159 -30.53 -4.35 -13.94
C PRO A 159 -31.75 -3.81 -14.69
N GLU A 160 -32.84 -3.54 -13.99
CA GLU A 160 -34.14 -3.21 -14.58
C GLU A 160 -34.56 -1.74 -14.43
N GLU A 161 -33.89 -0.97 -13.56
CA GLU A 161 -34.22 0.44 -13.34
C GLU A 161 -33.17 1.37 -13.95
N LYS A 162 -33.62 2.33 -14.77
CA LYS A 162 -32.79 3.44 -15.27
C LYS A 162 -32.33 4.41 -14.17
N GLN A 163 -32.76 4.21 -12.92
CA GLN A 163 -32.42 5.05 -11.79
C GLN A 163 -31.18 4.52 -11.05
N THR A 164 -30.23 5.42 -10.76
CA THR A 164 -29.08 5.08 -9.92
C THR A 164 -29.53 5.06 -8.46
N THR A 165 -29.41 3.92 -7.79
CA THR A 165 -29.64 3.81 -6.35
C THR A 165 -28.31 3.86 -5.59
N TRP A 166 -28.38 4.30 -4.33
CA TRP A 166 -27.21 4.42 -3.47
C TRP A 166 -27.14 3.25 -2.49
N GLY A 167 -26.04 2.52 -2.50
CA GLY A 167 -25.76 1.44 -1.57
C GLY A 167 -25.16 1.93 -0.24
N GLY A 168 -24.47 1.01 0.44
CA GLY A 168 -23.72 1.30 1.66
C GLY A 168 -22.51 2.20 1.45
N PHE A 169 -21.92 2.64 2.58
CA PHE A 169 -20.69 3.41 2.61
C PHE A 169 -19.46 2.50 2.39
N THR A 170 -18.50 2.99 1.63
CA THR A 170 -17.20 2.34 1.35
C THR A 170 -16.09 3.40 1.36
N LYS A 171 -14.81 3.00 1.34
CA LYS A 171 -13.67 3.94 1.28
C LYS A 171 -13.88 4.95 0.15
N GLY A 172 -13.81 6.23 0.51
CA GLY A 172 -13.99 7.37 -0.38
C GLY A 172 -12.68 7.75 -1.06
N ALA A 173 -12.53 9.05 -1.33
CA ALA A 173 -11.26 9.63 -1.76
C ALA A 173 -10.20 9.54 -0.65
N ASP A 174 -8.93 9.60 -1.03
CA ASP A 174 -7.81 9.54 -0.08
C ASP A 174 -7.76 10.79 0.82
N GLY A 175 -8.27 11.93 0.33
CA GLY A 175 -8.55 13.08 1.17
C GLY A 175 -9.73 13.92 0.66
N LEU A 176 -10.40 14.60 1.59
CA LEU A 176 -11.54 15.47 1.30
C LEU A 176 -11.40 16.79 2.06
N LEU A 177 -11.42 17.91 1.34
CA LEU A 177 -11.45 19.24 1.93
C LEU A 177 -12.90 19.67 2.09
N ALA A 178 -13.33 19.90 3.33
CA ALA A 178 -14.71 20.26 3.62
C ALA A 178 -14.85 21.21 4.80
N GLU A 179 -15.91 22.01 4.80
CA GLU A 179 -16.24 22.98 5.83
C GLU A 179 -17.65 22.71 6.37
N HIS A 180 -17.79 22.71 7.70
CA HIS A 180 -19.08 22.65 8.36
C HIS A 180 -19.62 24.06 8.51
N LEU A 181 -20.70 24.36 7.79
CA LEU A 181 -21.36 25.65 7.88
C LEU A 181 -22.36 25.64 9.04
N PRO A 182 -22.53 26.78 9.74
CA PRO A 182 -23.47 26.90 10.83
C PRO A 182 -24.89 26.53 10.39
N ARG A 183 -25.64 25.88 11.30
CA ARG A 183 -27.07 25.65 11.09
C ARG A 183 -27.79 26.99 10.89
N ARG A 184 -28.60 27.07 9.83
CA ARG A 184 -29.54 28.17 9.68
C ARG A 184 -30.61 28.08 10.76
N LYS A 185 -31.22 29.21 11.13
CA LYS A 185 -32.24 29.31 12.19
C LYS A 185 -33.50 28.46 11.92
N ASP A 186 -33.64 27.91 10.72
CA ASP A 186 -34.82 27.20 10.21
C ASP A 186 -34.85 25.69 10.51
N ARG A 187 -34.08 25.20 11.49
CA ARG A 187 -33.94 23.77 11.85
C ARG A 187 -33.37 22.88 10.73
N SER A 188 -32.83 23.45 9.64
CA SER A 188 -32.14 22.68 8.61
C SER A 188 -30.92 21.95 9.17
N PRO A 189 -30.52 20.79 8.60
CA PRO A 189 -29.28 20.12 8.96
C PRO A 189 -28.08 21.06 8.78
N ALA A 190 -27.02 20.83 9.56
CA ALA A 190 -25.75 21.53 9.35
C ALA A 190 -25.24 21.19 7.94
N LEU A 191 -24.88 22.20 7.18
CA LEU A 191 -24.44 22.02 5.79
C LEU A 191 -22.94 21.71 5.78
N LEU A 192 -22.55 20.78 4.93
CA LEU A 192 -21.18 20.44 4.62
C LEU A 192 -20.86 20.96 3.22
N GLU A 193 -19.95 21.91 3.12
CA GLU A 193 -19.46 22.40 1.83
C GLU A 193 -18.12 21.74 1.50
N VAL A 194 -18.05 21.10 0.32
CA VAL A 194 -16.86 20.40 -0.16
C VAL A 194 -16.08 21.32 -1.08
N HIS A 195 -14.86 21.63 -0.65
CA HIS A 195 -13.94 22.56 -1.31
C HIS A 195 -12.88 21.86 -2.14
N GLY A 196 -12.66 20.56 -1.96
CA GLY A 196 -11.68 19.84 -2.74
C GLY A 196 -11.55 18.35 -2.43
N VAL A 197 -10.83 17.65 -3.30
CA VAL A 197 -10.57 16.21 -3.23
C VAL A 197 -9.09 15.96 -3.45
N VAL A 198 -8.51 15.07 -2.65
CA VAL A 198 -7.14 14.56 -2.80
C VAL A 198 -7.20 13.12 -3.29
N GLU A 199 -6.39 12.83 -4.30
CA GLU A 199 -6.23 11.50 -4.85
C GLU A 199 -4.75 11.13 -4.90
N VAL A 200 -4.38 10.08 -4.19
CA VAL A 200 -3.01 9.59 -4.04
C VAL A 200 -2.79 8.37 -4.91
N LYS A 201 -1.70 8.37 -5.68
CA LYS A 201 -1.31 7.23 -6.51
C LYS A 201 0.09 6.78 -6.15
N SER A 202 0.23 5.50 -5.82
CA SER A 202 1.52 4.84 -5.57
C SER A 202 2.33 4.54 -6.84
N MET A 203 1.83 4.95 -8.00
CA MET A 203 2.49 4.77 -9.29
C MET A 203 2.04 5.84 -10.27
N THR A 204 2.86 6.10 -11.29
CA THR A 204 2.47 7.03 -12.36
C THR A 204 1.25 6.49 -13.10
N ARG A 205 0.21 7.33 -13.24
CA ARG A 205 -1.01 7.03 -13.99
C ARG A 205 -1.28 8.13 -15.01
N PRO A 206 -1.89 7.81 -16.17
CA PRO A 206 -2.31 8.84 -17.11
C PRO A 206 -3.26 9.84 -16.43
N ALA A 207 -3.01 11.15 -16.60
CA ALA A 207 -3.77 12.21 -15.95
C ALA A 207 -5.30 12.05 -16.14
N LYS A 208 -5.73 11.70 -17.36
CA LYS A 208 -7.15 11.43 -17.68
C LYS A 208 -7.79 10.38 -16.76
N ARG A 209 -7.07 9.32 -16.37
CA ARG A 209 -7.60 8.27 -15.49
C ARG A 209 -7.72 8.74 -14.05
N VAL A 210 -6.75 9.53 -13.57
CA VAL A 210 -6.78 10.09 -12.22
C VAL A 210 -7.89 11.13 -12.09
N LEU A 211 -8.02 12.02 -13.08
CA LEU A 211 -9.11 13.01 -13.12
C LEU A 211 -10.49 12.33 -13.19
N ALA A 212 -10.64 11.30 -14.01
CA ALA A 212 -11.88 10.51 -14.05
C ALA A 212 -12.18 9.81 -12.72
N GLN A 213 -11.16 9.48 -11.92
CA GLN A 213 -11.39 8.96 -10.57
C GLN A 213 -11.87 10.07 -9.63
N ILE A 214 -11.22 11.23 -9.60
CA ILE A 214 -11.66 12.39 -8.82
C ILE A 214 -13.12 12.77 -9.17
N ASP A 215 -13.46 12.81 -10.46
CA ASP A 215 -14.83 13.11 -10.90
C ASP A 215 -15.83 12.02 -10.44
N ARG A 216 -15.39 10.76 -10.31
CA ARG A 216 -16.22 9.70 -9.70
C ARG A 216 -16.43 9.94 -8.21
N HIS A 217 -15.40 10.34 -7.46
CA HIS A 217 -15.53 10.70 -6.04
C HIS A 217 -16.52 11.85 -5.85
N LEU A 218 -16.31 12.96 -6.58
CA LEU A 218 -17.22 14.11 -6.60
C LEU A 218 -18.65 13.70 -6.98
N GLY A 219 -18.79 12.79 -7.95
CA GLY A 219 -20.07 12.24 -8.34
C GLY A 219 -20.75 11.40 -7.25
N ARG A 220 -20.00 10.70 -6.39
CA ARG A 220 -20.52 9.89 -5.28
C ARG A 220 -20.95 10.72 -4.08
N LEU A 221 -20.39 11.92 -3.89
CA LEU A 221 -20.81 12.86 -2.83
C LEU A 221 -22.30 13.26 -2.93
N ARG A 222 -22.89 13.17 -4.13
CA ARG A 222 -24.35 13.35 -4.33
C ARG A 222 -25.21 12.29 -3.62
N GLY A 223 -24.62 11.20 -3.16
CA GLY A 223 -25.27 10.18 -2.33
C GLY A 223 -25.14 10.44 -0.82
N GLY A 224 -24.51 11.54 -0.43
CA GLY A 224 -24.06 11.79 0.94
C GLY A 224 -22.68 11.20 1.20
N VAL A 225 -22.09 11.62 2.31
CA VAL A 225 -20.73 11.28 2.73
C VAL A 225 -20.71 11.01 4.23
N ARG A 226 -19.82 10.14 4.69
CA ARG A 226 -19.53 9.99 6.12
C ARG A 226 -18.11 10.48 6.38
N LEU A 227 -17.99 11.41 7.32
CA LEU A 227 -16.73 12.02 7.75
C LEU A 227 -16.55 11.80 9.24
N ASP A 228 -15.44 11.17 9.64
CA ASP A 228 -15.16 10.81 11.05
C ASP A 228 -16.36 10.13 11.73
N GLY A 229 -16.97 9.16 11.05
CA GLY A 229 -18.15 8.46 11.57
C GLY A 229 -19.48 9.23 11.46
N THR A 230 -19.45 10.54 11.22
CA THR A 230 -20.64 11.39 11.10
C THR A 230 -21.21 11.32 9.69
N VAL A 231 -22.49 10.94 9.56
CA VAL A 231 -23.16 10.83 8.26
C VAL A 231 -23.79 12.16 7.86
N HIS A 232 -23.40 12.65 6.68
CA HIS A 232 -24.00 13.79 6.01
C HIS A 232 -24.89 13.30 4.86
N PRO A 233 -26.22 13.48 4.94
CA PRO A 233 -27.11 13.05 3.87
C PRO A 233 -26.96 13.95 2.63
N PRO A 234 -27.41 13.49 1.44
CA PRO A 234 -27.27 14.22 0.17
C PRO A 234 -27.64 15.70 0.23
N GLU A 235 -28.76 16.03 0.86
CA GLU A 235 -29.31 17.39 0.99
C GLU A 235 -28.45 18.31 1.88
N ALA A 236 -27.59 17.72 2.71
CA ALA A 236 -26.66 18.46 3.56
C ALA A 236 -25.30 18.67 2.88
N VAL A 237 -25.02 18.06 1.72
CA VAL A 237 -23.72 18.13 1.04
C VAL A 237 -23.78 19.08 -0.15
N ARG A 238 -22.94 20.11 -0.14
CA ARG A 238 -22.77 21.03 -1.27
C ARG A 238 -21.40 20.85 -1.89
N VAL A 239 -21.36 20.68 -3.20
CA VAL A 239 -20.10 20.58 -3.97
C VAL A 239 -20.07 21.77 -4.93
N GLY A 240 -19.16 22.71 -4.67
CA GLY A 240 -18.97 23.91 -5.48
C GLY A 240 -18.05 23.66 -6.68
N ARG A 241 -17.01 24.49 -6.81
CA ARG A 241 -15.88 24.26 -7.74
C ARG A 241 -14.70 23.69 -6.95
N PRO A 242 -14.63 22.35 -6.79
CA PRO A 242 -13.65 21.75 -5.90
C PRO A 242 -12.24 21.88 -6.48
N VAL A 243 -11.29 22.21 -5.62
CA VAL A 243 -9.86 22.02 -5.88
C VAL A 243 -9.58 20.52 -6.00
N ARG A 244 -8.78 20.15 -6.99
CA ARG A 244 -8.38 18.77 -7.24
C ARG A 244 -6.89 18.65 -6.95
N ILE A 245 -6.52 17.81 -5.99
CA ILE A 245 -5.11 17.58 -5.62
C ILE A 245 -4.76 16.14 -6.03
N VAL A 246 -3.74 16.01 -6.87
CA VAL A 246 -3.23 14.71 -7.32
C VAL A 246 -1.83 14.51 -6.75
N VAL A 247 -1.63 13.42 -6.02
CA VAL A 247 -0.32 13.04 -5.49
C VAL A 247 0.23 11.85 -6.28
N VAL A 248 1.47 11.96 -6.75
CA VAL A 248 2.18 10.91 -7.48
C VAL A 248 3.63 10.80 -6.98
N PRO A 249 4.26 9.63 -7.06
CA PRO A 249 5.68 9.52 -6.75
C PRO A 249 6.56 10.13 -7.83
N ALA A 250 7.82 10.35 -7.50
CA ALA A 250 8.87 10.62 -8.48
C ALA A 250 9.14 9.41 -9.40
N THR A 251 9.91 9.65 -10.46
CA THR A 251 10.20 8.67 -11.51
C THR A 251 11.66 8.24 -11.57
N TRP A 252 12.51 8.69 -10.64
CA TRP A 252 13.90 8.22 -10.53
C TRP A 252 13.95 6.72 -10.21
N LYS A 253 15.08 6.09 -10.53
CA LYS A 253 15.29 4.65 -10.47
C LYS A 253 16.29 4.30 -9.37
N LEU A 254 16.08 3.17 -8.70
CA LEU A 254 17.06 2.66 -7.74
C LEU A 254 18.34 2.22 -8.47
N SER A 255 19.50 2.29 -7.80
CA SER A 255 20.72 1.75 -8.38
C SER A 255 20.57 0.26 -8.66
N ARG A 256 21.15 -0.21 -9.77
CA ARG A 256 21.27 -1.63 -10.11
C ARG A 256 22.67 -2.16 -9.79
N GLU A 257 23.53 -1.32 -9.22
CA GLU A 257 24.84 -1.71 -8.72
C GLU A 257 24.69 -2.67 -7.54
N TRP A 258 25.63 -3.59 -7.42
CA TRP A 258 25.68 -4.57 -6.36
C TRP A 258 27.12 -4.94 -6.08
N GLU A 259 27.38 -5.41 -4.86
CA GLU A 259 28.68 -5.89 -4.43
C GLU A 259 28.56 -7.22 -3.67
N ASN A 260 29.61 -8.05 -3.76
CA ASN A 260 29.73 -9.25 -2.96
C ASN A 260 30.55 -8.93 -1.72
N VAL A 261 29.92 -8.99 -0.54
CA VAL A 261 30.57 -8.73 0.74
C VAL A 261 30.88 -10.06 1.45
N PRO A 262 32.14 -10.33 1.83
CA PRO A 262 32.49 -11.50 2.64
C PRO A 262 31.80 -11.44 4.02
N THR A 263 31.34 -12.59 4.50
CA THR A 263 30.71 -12.76 5.83
C THR A 263 31.22 -14.04 6.48
N GLU A 264 31.01 -14.21 7.79
CA GLU A 264 31.37 -15.46 8.51
C GLU A 264 30.69 -16.70 7.91
N ALA A 265 29.51 -16.53 7.30
CA ALA A 265 28.74 -17.59 6.66
C ALA A 265 29.03 -17.73 5.15
N GLY A 266 30.03 -17.04 4.61
CA GLY A 266 30.42 -17.07 3.20
C GLY A 266 30.40 -15.67 2.57
N ARG A 267 29.46 -15.42 1.65
CA ARG A 267 29.31 -14.13 0.95
C ARG A 267 27.86 -13.69 0.96
N THR A 268 27.64 -12.39 1.02
CA THR A 268 26.32 -11.78 0.90
C THR A 268 26.34 -10.77 -0.23
N LEU A 269 25.34 -10.84 -1.09
CA LEU A 269 25.11 -9.83 -2.11
C LEU A 269 24.46 -8.61 -1.46
N VAL A 270 25.07 -7.46 -1.63
CA VAL A 270 24.61 -6.18 -1.08
C VAL A 270 24.27 -5.26 -2.24
N VAL A 271 23.07 -4.69 -2.18
CA VAL A 271 22.62 -3.64 -3.10
C VAL A 271 22.56 -2.33 -2.32
N PRO A 272 23.15 -1.24 -2.84
CA PRO A 272 23.12 0.06 -2.17
C PRO A 272 21.68 0.49 -1.87
N GLN A 273 21.39 0.75 -0.60
CA GLN A 273 20.12 1.32 -0.19
C GLN A 273 20.12 2.82 -0.46
N PRO A 274 18.99 3.41 -0.92
CA PRO A 274 18.91 4.85 -1.10
C PRO A 274 19.07 5.55 0.25
N GLU A 275 20.02 6.48 0.35
CA GLU A 275 20.22 7.32 1.55
C GLU A 275 19.06 8.31 1.78
N GLY A 276 18.21 8.50 0.77
CA GLY A 276 17.05 9.38 0.80
C GLY A 276 16.44 9.59 -0.58
N PRO A 277 15.46 10.50 -0.71
CA PRO A 277 14.90 10.85 -2.02
C PRO A 277 15.94 11.61 -2.88
N MET A 278 16.10 11.21 -4.14
CA MET A 278 17.04 11.84 -5.08
C MET A 278 16.59 13.22 -5.59
N CYS A 279 15.34 13.60 -5.32
CA CYS A 279 14.80 14.90 -5.65
C CYS A 279 13.83 15.36 -4.54
N PRO A 280 13.69 16.68 -4.31
CA PRO A 280 12.71 17.18 -3.35
C PRO A 280 11.29 16.94 -3.85
N THR A 281 10.34 16.88 -2.91
CA THR A 281 8.91 16.93 -3.23
C THR A 281 8.59 18.25 -3.92
N ARG A 282 7.81 18.18 -5.01
CA ARG A 282 7.40 19.36 -5.79
C ARG A 282 5.89 19.51 -5.75
N VAL A 283 5.43 20.76 -5.65
CA VAL A 283 4.01 21.11 -5.68
C VAL A 283 3.81 22.14 -6.77
N GLU A 284 2.94 21.86 -7.73
CA GLU A 284 2.66 22.72 -8.87
C GLU A 284 1.16 22.80 -9.15
N GLU A 285 0.67 23.97 -9.56
CA GLU A 285 -0.69 24.12 -10.09
C GLU A 285 -0.66 23.81 -11.59
N ALA A 286 -1.11 22.61 -11.97
CA ALA A 286 -1.08 22.14 -13.35
C ALA A 286 -2.14 22.82 -14.23
N ALA A 287 -3.25 23.27 -13.62
CA ALA A 287 -4.29 24.09 -14.23
C ALA A 287 -5.08 24.79 -13.10
N PRO A 288 -5.91 25.82 -13.38
CA PRO A 288 -6.70 26.49 -12.35
C PRO A 288 -7.52 25.51 -11.50
N GLY A 289 -7.18 25.41 -10.21
CA GLY A 289 -7.83 24.50 -9.26
C GLY A 289 -7.41 23.03 -9.39
N LEU A 290 -6.41 22.70 -10.21
CA LEU A 290 -5.80 21.37 -10.32
C LEU A 290 -4.35 21.45 -9.89
N TRP A 291 -4.06 20.79 -8.77
CA TRP A 291 -2.74 20.74 -8.18
C TRP A 291 -2.14 19.36 -8.30
N ARG A 292 -0.83 19.34 -8.51
CA ARG A 292 -0.03 18.14 -8.58
C ARG A 292 1.08 18.21 -7.55
N VAL A 293 1.12 17.19 -6.70
CA VAL A 293 2.18 16.94 -5.74
C VAL A 293 3.00 15.76 -6.26
N VAL A 294 4.27 15.98 -6.57
CA VAL A 294 5.22 14.93 -6.93
C VAL A 294 6.08 14.66 -5.71
N LEU A 295 5.89 13.52 -5.04
CA LEU A 295 6.68 13.13 -3.88
C LEU A 295 8.15 12.97 -4.25
N GLY A 296 9.05 13.32 -3.33
CA GLY A 296 10.49 13.11 -3.53
C GLY A 296 10.88 11.64 -3.68
N TRP A 297 10.13 10.72 -3.06
CA TRP A 297 10.32 9.28 -3.20
C TRP A 297 9.75 8.75 -4.52
N SER A 298 10.51 7.88 -5.18
CA SER A 298 10.10 7.30 -6.47
C SER A 298 9.13 6.14 -6.32
N GLN A 299 8.47 5.83 -7.43
CA GLN A 299 7.65 4.63 -7.54
C GLN A 299 8.45 3.35 -7.22
N GLU A 300 9.72 3.27 -7.64
CA GLU A 300 10.55 2.10 -7.38
C GLU A 300 10.93 1.95 -5.90
N ALA A 301 11.26 3.05 -5.22
CA ALA A 301 11.57 3.00 -3.80
C ALA A 301 10.34 2.61 -2.97
N ILE A 302 9.15 3.13 -3.32
CA ILE A 302 7.89 2.74 -2.69
C ILE A 302 7.57 1.27 -2.98
N GLU A 303 7.84 0.79 -4.18
CA GLU A 303 7.62 -0.61 -4.56
C GLU A 303 8.59 -1.55 -3.83
N GLN A 304 9.87 -1.23 -3.74
CA GLN A 304 10.85 -1.96 -2.93
C GLN A 304 10.37 -2.07 -1.48
N ALA A 305 10.01 -0.94 -0.85
CA ALA A 305 9.54 -0.94 0.53
C ALA A 305 8.27 -1.78 0.70
N ALA A 306 7.36 -1.79 -0.28
CA ALA A 306 6.18 -2.65 -0.23
C ALA A 306 6.50 -4.16 -0.36
N TYR A 307 7.55 -4.53 -1.09
CA TYR A 307 8.07 -5.90 -1.06
C TYR A 307 8.61 -6.25 0.33
N GLU A 308 9.35 -5.34 0.96
CA GLU A 308 9.86 -5.53 2.33
C GLU A 308 8.73 -5.64 3.35
N MET A 309 7.70 -4.80 3.26
CA MET A 309 6.49 -4.90 4.10
C MET A 309 5.77 -6.23 3.89
N THR A 310 5.72 -6.71 2.64
CA THR A 310 5.18 -8.02 2.33
C THR A 310 6.02 -9.11 2.98
N PHE A 311 7.35 -9.03 2.90
CA PHE A 311 8.26 -10.00 3.50
C PHE A 311 8.23 -9.98 5.05
N TRP A 312 8.02 -8.80 5.64
CA TRP A 312 7.71 -8.64 7.07
C TRP A 312 6.39 -9.33 7.43
N TYR A 313 5.32 -9.10 6.65
CA TYR A 313 4.04 -9.77 6.90
C TYR A 313 4.17 -11.30 6.81
N MET A 314 4.90 -11.79 5.81
CA MET A 314 5.21 -13.21 5.64
C MET A 314 5.91 -13.80 6.88
N SER A 315 6.84 -13.04 7.49
CA SER A 315 7.49 -13.48 8.72
C SER A 315 6.51 -13.54 9.90
N GLN A 316 5.53 -12.63 9.97
CA GLN A 316 4.48 -12.69 11.00
C GLN A 316 3.56 -13.90 10.82
N VAL A 317 3.20 -14.24 9.58
CA VAL A 317 2.42 -15.46 9.31
C VAL A 317 3.25 -16.70 9.67
N GLY A 318 4.53 -16.75 9.29
CA GLY A 318 5.43 -17.86 9.66
C GLY A 318 5.59 -18.03 11.17
N ARG A 319 5.71 -16.92 11.90
CA ARG A 319 5.70 -16.94 13.37
C ARG A 319 4.48 -17.68 13.91
N HIS A 320 3.30 -17.43 13.35
CA HIS A 320 2.07 -18.09 13.78
C HIS A 320 2.02 -19.56 13.36
N VAL A 321 2.40 -19.89 12.12
CA VAL A 321 2.37 -21.26 11.57
C VAL A 321 3.35 -22.19 12.31
N TYR A 322 4.54 -21.69 12.64
CA TYR A 322 5.60 -22.48 13.27
C TYR A 322 5.68 -22.31 14.80
N ALA A 323 4.81 -21.48 15.41
CA ALA A 323 4.78 -21.32 16.86
C ALA A 323 4.41 -22.64 17.54
N GLY A 324 5.28 -23.10 18.46
CA GLY A 324 5.02 -24.28 19.29
C GLY A 324 5.06 -25.61 18.54
N ARG A 325 5.56 -25.64 17.29
CA ARG A 325 5.77 -26.86 16.50
C ARG A 325 7.28 -27.07 16.27
N PRO A 326 7.75 -28.32 16.15
CA PRO A 326 9.11 -28.57 15.66
C PRO A 326 9.30 -27.95 14.28
N LEU A 327 10.41 -27.23 14.09
CA LEU A 327 10.77 -26.69 12.78
C LEU A 327 11.19 -27.82 11.83
N PRO A 328 11.08 -27.61 10.50
CA PRO A 328 11.62 -28.53 9.51
C PRO A 328 13.09 -28.88 9.77
N LYS A 329 13.50 -30.09 9.40
CA LYS A 329 14.88 -30.56 9.55
C LYS A 329 15.85 -29.60 8.84
N GLY A 330 16.91 -29.19 9.52
CA GLY A 330 17.89 -28.21 9.05
C GLY A 330 17.58 -26.76 9.43
N TRP A 331 16.39 -26.47 9.99
CA TRP A 331 15.98 -25.13 10.43
C TRP A 331 15.92 -25.00 11.96
N GLU A 332 16.45 -25.97 12.70
CA GLU A 332 16.31 -26.07 14.16
C GLU A 332 16.89 -24.86 14.91
N ARG A 333 17.80 -24.11 14.27
CA ARG A 333 18.43 -22.90 14.82
C ARG A 333 17.71 -21.61 14.45
N MET A 334 16.71 -21.65 13.56
CA MET A 334 15.97 -20.48 13.12
C MET A 334 14.88 -20.12 14.13
N THR A 335 14.55 -18.84 14.20
CA THR A 335 13.30 -18.38 14.81
C THR A 335 12.10 -18.75 13.91
N PRO A 336 10.88 -18.89 14.47
CA PRO A 336 9.67 -19.08 13.67
C PRO A 336 9.48 -18.03 12.56
N GLU A 337 9.88 -16.79 12.80
CA GLU A 337 9.88 -15.69 11.83
C GLU A 337 10.84 -15.95 10.66
N GLU A 338 12.08 -16.37 10.96
CA GLU A 338 13.09 -16.73 9.96
C GLU A 338 12.67 -17.96 9.14
N ALA A 339 12.09 -18.96 9.80
CA ALA A 339 11.52 -20.13 9.14
C ALA A 339 10.42 -19.72 8.15
N GLY A 340 9.52 -18.80 8.53
CA GLY A 340 8.50 -18.24 7.63
C GLY A 340 9.07 -17.58 6.38
N ARG A 341 10.09 -16.74 6.56
CA ARG A 341 10.79 -16.06 5.46
C ARG A 341 11.46 -17.04 4.51
N ASN A 342 12.15 -18.04 5.05
CA ASN A 342 12.84 -19.06 4.26
C ASN A 342 11.86 -20.02 3.58
N ALA A 343 10.73 -20.35 4.21
CA ALA A 343 9.65 -21.11 3.60
C ALA A 343 9.14 -20.41 2.34
N VAL A 344 8.81 -19.12 2.41
CA VAL A 344 8.34 -18.39 1.23
C VAL A 344 9.39 -18.37 0.12
N LYS A 345 10.68 -18.11 0.43
CA LYS A 345 11.75 -18.17 -0.58
C LYS A 345 11.83 -19.53 -1.26
N MET A 346 11.76 -20.60 -0.47
CA MET A 346 11.76 -21.98 -0.99
C MET A 346 10.51 -22.25 -1.84
N MET A 347 9.32 -21.80 -1.42
CA MET A 347 8.11 -22.05 -2.18
C MET A 347 8.09 -21.25 -3.48
N LEU A 348 8.59 -20.02 -3.48
CA LEU A 348 8.76 -19.22 -4.69
C LEU A 348 9.83 -19.77 -5.63
N TYR A 349 10.78 -20.56 -5.12
CA TYR A 349 11.72 -21.31 -5.96
C TYR A 349 11.01 -22.44 -6.73
N TYR A 350 10.13 -23.20 -6.06
CA TYR A 350 9.44 -24.33 -6.69
C TYR A 350 8.24 -23.91 -7.55
N MET A 351 7.59 -22.77 -7.26
CA MET A 351 6.40 -22.33 -8.00
C MET A 351 6.60 -22.16 -9.52
N PRO A 352 7.68 -21.51 -10.02
CA PRO A 352 7.95 -21.42 -11.45
C PRO A 352 8.15 -22.78 -12.14
N LEU A 353 8.48 -23.83 -11.39
CA LEU A 353 8.69 -25.18 -11.91
C LEU A 353 7.38 -25.96 -12.07
N ARG A 354 6.24 -25.38 -11.66
CA ARG A 354 4.91 -25.95 -11.83
C ARG A 354 4.26 -25.49 -13.14
N PRO A 355 3.27 -26.23 -13.68
CA PRO A 355 2.47 -25.77 -14.82
C PRO A 355 1.74 -24.45 -14.54
N LEU A 356 2.30 -23.34 -15.04
CA LEU A 356 1.75 -21.99 -14.90
C LEU A 356 1.40 -21.40 -16.26
N SER A 357 0.45 -20.46 -16.30
CA SER A 357 0.30 -19.63 -17.50
C SER A 357 1.55 -18.75 -17.70
N PRO A 358 1.87 -18.33 -18.94
CA PRO A 358 3.05 -17.50 -19.19
C PRO A 358 3.09 -16.19 -18.38
N ARG A 359 1.91 -15.66 -18.02
CA ARG A 359 1.82 -14.48 -17.15
C ARG A 359 2.19 -14.83 -15.70
N GLN A 360 1.67 -15.94 -15.18
CA GLN A 360 1.93 -16.37 -13.80
C GLN A 360 3.39 -16.75 -13.62
N GLU A 361 3.99 -17.44 -14.59
CA GLU A 361 5.42 -17.78 -14.60
C GLU A 361 6.30 -16.53 -14.49
N ARG A 362 6.07 -15.51 -15.32
CA ARG A 362 6.83 -14.24 -15.24
C ARG A 362 6.68 -13.56 -13.87
N LEU A 363 5.48 -13.60 -13.28
CA LEU A 363 5.27 -13.05 -11.95
C LEU A 363 5.98 -13.89 -10.87
N ALA A 364 5.94 -15.22 -10.98
CA ALA A 364 6.61 -16.13 -10.06
C ALA A 364 8.13 -15.92 -10.06
N VAL A 365 8.73 -15.84 -11.26
CA VAL A 365 10.16 -15.53 -11.46
C VAL A 365 10.51 -14.18 -10.83
N LYS A 366 9.70 -13.15 -11.08
CA LYS A 366 9.92 -11.82 -10.50
C LYS A 366 9.85 -11.84 -8.97
N LEU A 367 8.84 -12.51 -8.38
CA LEU A 367 8.73 -12.63 -6.93
C LEU A 367 9.95 -13.37 -6.34
N TYR A 368 10.31 -14.51 -6.92
CA TYR A 368 11.49 -15.27 -6.50
C TYR A 368 12.74 -14.41 -6.54
N ASN A 369 12.99 -13.71 -7.65
CA ASN A 369 14.17 -12.88 -7.80
C ASN A 369 14.20 -11.74 -6.77
N VAL A 370 13.07 -11.04 -6.59
CA VAL A 370 12.98 -9.91 -5.65
C VAL A 370 13.22 -10.36 -4.21
N TYR A 371 12.60 -11.46 -3.76
CA TYR A 371 12.78 -11.91 -2.38
C TYR A 371 14.12 -12.60 -2.14
N SER A 372 14.71 -13.22 -3.14
CA SER A 372 15.99 -13.95 -2.99
C SER A 372 17.22 -13.05 -3.17
N PHE A 373 17.17 -12.08 -4.09
CA PHE A 373 18.32 -11.26 -4.49
C PHE A 373 18.10 -9.75 -4.30
N GLY A 374 16.93 -9.33 -3.83
CA GLY A 374 16.57 -7.94 -3.61
C GLY A 374 15.85 -7.31 -4.81
N TYR A 375 15.05 -6.27 -4.52
CA TYR A 375 14.22 -5.60 -5.52
C TYR A 375 15.00 -5.10 -6.74
N PRO A 376 16.13 -4.38 -6.62
CA PRO A 376 16.75 -3.78 -7.79
C PRO A 376 17.26 -4.80 -8.80
N LEU A 377 17.76 -5.94 -8.33
CA LEU A 377 18.21 -7.02 -9.22
C LEU A 377 17.03 -7.83 -9.76
N GLY A 378 16.02 -8.08 -8.94
CA GLY A 378 14.95 -9.00 -9.30
C GLY A 378 13.82 -8.41 -10.13
N VAL A 379 13.57 -7.10 -10.04
CA VAL A 379 12.38 -6.47 -10.63
C VAL A 379 12.37 -6.48 -12.17
N ASP A 380 13.55 -6.39 -12.77
CA ASP A 380 13.75 -6.24 -14.22
C ASP A 380 14.24 -7.54 -14.89
N SER A 381 14.68 -8.53 -14.11
CA SER A 381 15.16 -9.79 -14.69
C SER A 381 14.00 -10.64 -15.22
N PRO A 382 14.00 -10.99 -16.53
CA PRO A 382 12.97 -11.85 -17.12
C PRO A 382 13.20 -13.34 -16.83
N VAL A 383 14.37 -13.69 -16.28
CA VAL A 383 14.79 -15.07 -15.99
C VAL A 383 15.03 -15.24 -14.50
N MET A 384 14.93 -16.49 -14.05
CA MET A 384 15.26 -16.86 -12.68
C MET A 384 16.76 -16.65 -12.44
N LEU A 385 17.09 -15.89 -11.41
CA LEU A 385 18.47 -15.59 -11.00
C LEU A 385 19.02 -16.69 -10.09
N TRP A 386 20.32 -16.92 -10.15
CA TRP A 386 21.01 -17.93 -9.36
C TRP A 386 22.23 -17.32 -8.66
N PRO A 387 22.67 -17.90 -7.53
CA PRO A 387 23.91 -17.45 -6.87
C PRO A 387 25.14 -17.43 -7.79
N GLU A 388 25.16 -18.29 -8.82
CA GLU A 388 26.21 -18.39 -9.84
C GLU A 388 26.21 -17.19 -10.80
N ASP A 389 25.09 -16.49 -10.97
CA ASP A 389 25.00 -15.28 -11.81
C ASP A 389 25.73 -14.09 -11.18
N PHE A 390 26.16 -14.21 -9.92
CA PHE A 390 26.89 -13.20 -9.16
C PHE A 390 28.28 -13.75 -8.78
N PRO A 391 29.20 -13.88 -9.74
CA PRO A 391 30.54 -14.40 -9.47
C PRO A 391 31.27 -13.52 -8.45
N ALA A 392 32.14 -14.12 -7.66
CA ALA A 392 33.05 -13.37 -6.81
C ALA A 392 33.98 -12.55 -7.72
N GLY A 393 33.95 -11.23 -7.56
CA GLY A 393 34.87 -10.30 -8.22
C GLY A 393 36.25 -10.31 -7.59
#